data_AF-F3QIY0-F1
#
_entry.id   AF-F3QIY0-F1
#
_cell.length_a   1.000
_cell.length_b   1.000
_cell.length_c   1.000
_cell.angle_alpha   90.00
_cell.angle_beta   90.00
_cell.angle_gamma   90.00
#
_symmetry.space_group_name_H-M   'P 1'
#
loop_
_entity.id
_entity.type
_entity.pdbx_description
1 polymer ?
#
loop_
_entity_poly.entity_id
_entity_poly.type
_entity_poly.pdbx_seq_one_letter_code
_entity_poly.pdbx_strand_id
1 'polypeptide(L)'
;MHRNAEEPCATRVWWRTPSVLSPFRRQDVQQHAYPCVGLPYPISDTNTIIHCARRLLNQSYRRDFLYKRTGVYVGEVVPKDAVTKDLFEEPETEQQIICELMDSINTRYGKNTLCFAASKLGKDTWEMSRARLSPGYITCWKDLPRIGPLLEEIVPF
;
A
#
# COMPACT_ATOMS: atom_id res chain seq x y z
N MET A 1 -29.04 15.87 1.96
CA MET A 1 -27.84 15.37 1.26
C MET A 1 -27.04 14.50 2.24
N HIS A 2 -27.49 13.27 2.47
CA HIS A 2 -26.73 12.26 3.22
C HIS A 2 -26.05 11.37 2.20
N ARG A 3 -24.72 11.42 2.10
CA ARG A 3 -23.94 10.35 1.47
C ARG A 3 -23.96 9.20 2.46
N ASN A 4 -24.81 8.20 2.22
CA ASN A 4 -24.70 6.90 2.86
C ASN A 4 -23.32 6.35 2.46
N ALA A 5 -22.37 6.38 3.40
CA ALA A 5 -21.11 5.70 3.23
C ALA A 5 -21.41 4.21 3.43
N GLU A 6 -21.70 3.52 2.33
CA GLU A 6 -21.81 2.06 2.30
C GLU A 6 -20.45 1.49 2.73
N GLU A 7 -20.41 0.89 3.91
CA GLU A 7 -19.19 0.29 4.45
C GLU A 7 -18.83 -0.97 3.63
N PRO A 8 -17.64 -1.03 3.01
CA PRO A 8 -17.24 -2.14 2.16
C PRO A 8 -16.78 -3.36 2.97
N CYS A 9 -17.36 -4.54 2.72
CA CYS A 9 -16.91 -5.82 3.27
C CYS A 9 -16.09 -6.58 2.24
N ALA A 10 -14.98 -7.19 2.63
CA ALA A 10 -14.03 -7.78 1.70
C ALA A 10 -14.15 -9.32 1.62
N THR A 11 -14.37 -9.85 0.42
CA THR A 11 -14.53 -11.31 0.21
C THR A 11 -13.23 -12.00 -0.21
N ARG A 12 -12.23 -11.27 -0.73
CA ARG A 12 -10.99 -11.89 -1.21
C ARG A 12 -9.74 -11.07 -0.93
N VAL A 13 -8.70 -11.71 -0.39
CA VAL A 13 -7.40 -11.07 -0.14
C VAL A 13 -6.35 -11.68 -1.07
N TRP A 14 -5.79 -10.82 -1.90
CA TRP A 14 -4.67 -11.11 -2.77
C TRP A 14 -3.39 -10.61 -2.11
N TRP A 15 -2.38 -11.46 -2.12
CA TRP A 15 -1.02 -11.05 -1.81
C TRP A 15 -0.24 -10.95 -3.11
N ARG A 16 0.32 -9.78 -3.38
CA ARG A 16 1.30 -9.63 -4.46
C ARG A 16 2.68 -9.80 -3.86
N THR A 17 3.36 -10.91 -4.20
CA THR A 17 4.78 -10.98 -3.89
C THR A 17 5.50 -9.84 -4.61
N PRO A 18 6.57 -9.30 -4.01
CA PRO A 18 7.37 -8.27 -4.66
C PRO A 18 7.93 -8.83 -5.94
N SER A 19 7.49 -8.29 -7.07
CA SER A 19 8.32 -8.38 -8.25
C SER A 19 9.56 -7.54 -7.97
N VAL A 20 10.72 -8.12 -8.21
CA VAL A 20 11.94 -7.35 -8.45
C VAL A 20 11.76 -6.65 -9.79
N LEU A 21 10.84 -5.68 -9.86
CA LEU A 21 10.64 -4.88 -11.06
C LEU A 21 11.70 -3.78 -11.09
N SER A 22 12.94 -4.22 -11.27
CA SER A 22 13.92 -3.40 -11.95
C SER A 22 14.26 -4.21 -13.21
N PRO A 23 13.65 -3.95 -14.38
CA PRO A 23 14.02 -4.63 -15.62
C PRO A 23 15.51 -4.47 -15.96
N PHE A 24 16.17 -3.53 -15.28
CA PHE A 24 17.57 -3.18 -15.34
C PHE A 24 18.52 -4.11 -14.54
N ARG A 25 18.00 -5.00 -13.67
CA ARG A 25 18.81 -6.00 -12.95
C ARG A 25 18.46 -7.41 -13.44
N ARG A 26 19.18 -7.84 -14.48
CA ARG A 26 19.04 -9.18 -15.10
C ARG A 26 19.83 -10.28 -14.37
N GLN A 27 20.66 -9.90 -13.40
CA GLN A 27 21.53 -10.81 -12.64
C GLN A 27 20.78 -11.53 -11.51
N ASP A 28 19.67 -10.96 -11.03
CA ASP A 28 18.86 -11.55 -9.96
C ASP A 28 17.78 -12.49 -10.52
N VAL A 29 17.49 -13.58 -9.81
CA VAL A 29 16.40 -14.49 -10.18
C VAL A 29 15.07 -13.78 -9.97
N GLN A 30 14.32 -13.60 -11.06
CA GLN A 30 13.01 -12.94 -11.02
C GLN A 30 11.92 -13.96 -10.71
N GLN A 31 11.11 -13.68 -9.68
CA GLN A 31 9.91 -14.47 -9.37
C GLN A 31 8.67 -13.57 -9.38
N HIS A 32 7.61 -14.09 -9.98
CA HIS A 32 6.29 -13.46 -10.00
C HIS A 32 5.29 -14.44 -9.40
N ALA A 33 4.93 -14.25 -8.13
CA ALA A 33 3.91 -15.05 -7.47
C ALA A 33 2.77 -14.17 -6.92
N TYR A 34 1.54 -14.56 -7.20
CA TYR A 34 0.35 -13.86 -6.72
C TYR A 34 -0.48 -14.83 -5.89
N PRO A 35 0.01 -15.29 -4.73
CA PRO A 35 -0.76 -16.18 -3.90
C PRO A 35 -2.02 -15.44 -3.40
N CYS A 36 -3.15 -16.11 -3.49
CA CYS A 36 -4.44 -15.58 -3.06
C CYS A 36 -5.04 -16.53 -2.03
N VAL A 37 -5.81 -15.96 -1.11
CA VAL A 37 -6.65 -16.72 -0.18
C VAL A 37 -8.08 -16.23 -0.39
N GLY A 38 -8.96 -17.16 -0.74
CA GLY A 38 -10.40 -16.92 -0.66
C GLY A 38 -10.82 -16.94 0.80
N LEU A 39 -11.59 -15.92 1.20
CA LEU A 39 -12.22 -15.93 2.51
C LEU A 39 -13.54 -16.69 2.40
N PRO A 40 -13.91 -17.50 3.41
CA PRO A 40 -15.16 -18.27 3.37
C PRO A 40 -16.41 -17.38 3.45
N TYR A 41 -16.27 -16.19 4.04
CA TYR A 41 -17.31 -15.16 4.16
C TYR A 41 -16.67 -13.76 4.01
N PRO A 42 -17.47 -12.72 3.67
CA PRO A 42 -16.96 -11.36 3.53
C PRO A 42 -16.62 -10.77 4.92
N ILE A 43 -15.37 -10.34 5.10
CA ILE A 43 -14.84 -9.84 6.38
C ILE A 43 -14.51 -8.35 6.26
N SER A 44 -14.80 -7.57 7.30
CA SER A 44 -14.41 -6.16 7.40
C SER A 44 -13.33 -5.89 8.45
N ASP A 45 -13.00 -6.87 9.28
CA ASP A 45 -11.99 -6.71 10.35
C ASP A 45 -10.56 -6.59 9.80
N THR A 46 -9.91 -5.49 10.18
CA THR A 46 -8.52 -5.20 9.80
C THR A 46 -7.54 -6.22 10.39
N ASN A 47 -7.77 -6.73 11.60
CA ASN A 47 -6.86 -7.68 12.25
C ASN A 47 -6.85 -9.03 11.51
N THR A 48 -8.04 -9.54 11.18
CA THR A 48 -8.19 -10.77 10.39
C THR A 48 -7.54 -10.65 9.01
N ILE A 49 -7.71 -9.51 8.32
CA ILE A 49 -7.03 -9.24 7.04
C ILE A 49 -5.50 -9.24 7.20
N ILE A 50 -4.96 -8.61 8.25
CA ILE A 50 -3.53 -8.62 8.55
C ILE A 50 -3.03 -10.05 8.78
N HIS A 51 -3.79 -10.88 9.50
CA HIS A 51 -3.45 -12.28 9.73
C HIS A 51 -3.39 -13.09 8.44
N CYS A 52 -4.40 -12.95 7.57
CA CYS A 52 -4.42 -13.59 6.25
C CYS A 52 -3.23 -13.14 5.39
N ALA A 53 -2.94 -11.85 5.36
CA ALA A 53 -1.80 -11.30 4.63
C ALA A 53 -0.45 -11.83 5.15
N ARG A 54 -0.27 -11.92 6.47
CA ARG A 54 0.94 -12.50 7.09
C ARG A 54 1.10 -13.98 6.76
N ARG A 55 0.02 -14.74 6.78
CA ARG A 55 0.03 -16.16 6.39
C ARG A 55 0.43 -16.33 4.94
N LEU A 56 -0.12 -15.52 4.04
CA LEU A 56 0.23 -15.50 2.62
C LEU A 56 1.70 -15.12 2.37
N LEU A 57 2.20 -14.12 3.09
CA LEU A 57 3.61 -13.74 3.09
C LEU A 57 4.48 -14.93 3.51
N ASN A 58 4.18 -15.58 4.63
CA ASN A 58 4.98 -16.70 5.13
C ASN A 58 5.01 -17.90 4.17
N GLN A 59 3.90 -18.17 3.47
CA GLN A 59 3.83 -19.26 2.48
C GLN A 59 4.59 -18.96 1.19
N SER A 60 4.70 -17.68 0.81
CA SER A 60 5.30 -17.26 -0.46
C SER A 60 6.71 -16.69 -0.34
N TYR A 61 7.15 -16.40 0.88
CA TYR A 61 8.47 -15.89 1.16
C TYR A 61 9.55 -16.94 0.91
N ARG A 62 10.55 -16.56 0.13
CA ARG A 62 11.73 -17.38 -0.19
C ARG A 62 12.99 -16.59 0.17
N ARG A 63 13.87 -17.22 0.95
CA ARG A 63 15.08 -16.56 1.49
C ARG A 63 16.06 -16.12 0.41
N ASP A 64 16.11 -16.85 -0.71
CA ASP A 64 17.09 -16.61 -1.78
C ASP A 64 16.69 -15.48 -2.74
N PHE A 65 15.60 -14.75 -2.44
CA PHE A 65 15.06 -13.72 -3.31
C PHE A 65 15.10 -12.34 -2.63
N LEU A 66 15.52 -11.34 -3.40
CA LEU A 66 15.45 -9.95 -2.98
C LEU A 66 14.03 -9.42 -3.20
N TYR A 67 13.52 -8.67 -2.22
CA TYR A 67 12.15 -8.16 -2.24
C TYR A 67 12.19 -6.63 -2.16
N LYS A 68 11.57 -5.95 -3.14
CA LYS A 68 11.61 -4.47 -3.24
C LYS A 68 10.37 -3.78 -2.68
N ARG A 69 9.18 -4.28 -2.99
CA ARG A 69 7.89 -3.75 -2.54
C ARG A 69 6.83 -4.85 -2.49
N THR A 70 6.19 -5.04 -1.34
CA THR A 70 5.04 -5.94 -1.17
C THR A 70 3.74 -5.13 -1.22
N GLY A 71 2.67 -5.71 -1.75
CA GLY A 71 1.34 -5.11 -1.69
C GLY A 71 0.28 -6.15 -1.32
N VAL A 72 -0.63 -5.77 -0.43
CA VAL A 72 -1.87 -6.52 -0.17
C VAL A 72 -2.97 -5.87 -0.99
N TYR A 73 -3.71 -6.66 -1.76
CA TYR A 73 -4.89 -6.18 -2.45
C TYR A 73 -6.10 -6.92 -1.91
N VAL A 74 -7.17 -6.18 -1.68
CA VAL A 74 -8.43 -6.73 -1.21
C VAL A 74 -9.44 -6.51 -2.33
N GLY A 75 -10.12 -7.57 -2.74
CA GLY A 75 -11.05 -7.58 -3.86
C GLY A 75 -12.36 -8.27 -3.52
N GLU A 76 -13.31 -8.22 -4.45
CA GLU A 76 -14.67 -8.75 -4.26
C GLU A 76 -15.33 -8.11 -3.05
N VAL A 77 -15.33 -6.78 -3.08
CA VAL A 77 -15.92 -5.97 -2.03
C VAL A 77 -17.43 -5.96 -2.22
N VAL A 78 -18.16 -6.34 -1.17
CA VAL A 78 -19.62 -6.40 -1.14
C VAL A 78 -20.11 -5.38 -0.11
N PRO A 79 -21.20 -4.65 -0.37
CA PRO A 79 -21.77 -3.76 0.64
C PRO A 79 -22.27 -4.56 1.84
N LYS A 80 -22.02 -4.03 3.05
CA LYS A 80 -22.40 -4.66 4.33
C LYS A 80 -23.85 -5.11 4.41
N ASP A 81 -24.75 -4.32 3.80
CA ASP A 81 -26.20 -4.58 3.80
C ASP A 81 -26.63 -5.72 2.85
N ALA A 82 -25.76 -6.15 1.92
CA ALA A 82 -26.05 -7.23 0.97
C ALA A 82 -25.48 -8.59 1.39
N VAL A 83 -24.87 -8.67 2.58
CA VAL A 83 -24.28 -9.91 3.09
C VAL A 83 -25.35 -10.75 3.79
N THR A 84 -25.68 -11.89 3.19
CA THR A 84 -26.45 -12.94 3.88
C THR A 84 -25.51 -13.71 4.80
N LYS A 85 -25.79 -13.71 6.10
CA LYS A 85 -25.01 -14.45 7.10
C LYS A 85 -25.17 -15.95 6.93
N ASP A 86 -24.09 -16.69 7.12
CA ASP A 86 -24.17 -18.16 7.20
C ASP A 86 -24.75 -18.59 8.55
N LEU A 87 -25.44 -19.73 8.58
CA LEU A 87 -26.06 -20.28 9.79
C LEU A 87 -25.03 -20.61 10.89
N PHE A 88 -23.79 -20.88 10.47
CA PHE A 88 -22.67 -21.25 11.34
C PHE A 88 -21.64 -20.13 11.51
N GLU A 89 -21.95 -18.92 11.05
CA GLU A 89 -21.05 -17.78 11.18
C GLU A 89 -21.02 -17.30 12.63
N GLU A 90 -19.82 -17.20 13.22
CA GLU A 90 -19.67 -16.54 14.52
C GLU A 90 -20.04 -15.06 14.37
N PRO A 91 -20.77 -14.47 15.34
CA PRO A 91 -21.16 -13.07 15.25
C PRO A 91 -19.91 -12.19 15.24
N GLU A 92 -19.66 -11.47 14.13
CA GLU A 92 -18.54 -10.53 13.94
C GLU A 92 -18.52 -9.33 14.92
N THR A 93 -19.34 -9.36 15.97
CA THR A 93 -19.71 -8.19 16.78
C THR A 93 -18.51 -7.59 17.52
N GLU A 94 -17.63 -8.40 18.11
CA GLU A 94 -16.53 -7.86 18.92
C GLU A 94 -15.46 -7.15 18.09
N GLN A 95 -15.03 -7.78 16.99
CA GLN A 95 -13.96 -7.25 16.13
C GLN A 95 -14.42 -5.99 15.40
N GLN A 96 -15.69 -5.95 15.01
CA GLN A 96 -16.30 -4.78 14.37
C GLN A 96 -16.36 -3.58 15.31
N ILE A 97 -16.80 -3.78 16.57
CA ILE A 97 -16.82 -2.72 17.59
C ILE A 97 -15.42 -2.15 17.82
N ILE A 98 -14.39 -3.00 17.83
CA ILE A 98 -13.00 -2.56 18.02
C ILE A 98 -12.55 -1.69 16.84
N CYS A 99 -12.85 -2.10 15.60
CA CYS A 99 -12.50 -1.32 14.42
C CYS A 99 -13.22 0.04 14.42
N GLU A 100 -14.52 0.06 14.69
CA GLU A 100 -15.32 1.29 14.77
C GLU A 100 -14.82 2.25 15.87
N LEU A 101 -14.47 1.71 17.04
CA LEU A 101 -13.89 2.48 18.13
C LEU A 101 -12.55 3.10 17.72
N MET A 102 -11.70 2.32 17.07
CA MET A 102 -10.40 2.77 16.61
C MET A 102 -10.51 3.88 15.55
N ASP A 103 -11.48 3.76 14.64
CA ASP A 103 -11.80 4.76 13.62
C ASP A 103 -12.39 6.05 14.23
N SER A 104 -13.24 5.92 15.24
CA SER A 104 -13.78 7.06 16.01
C SER A 104 -12.66 7.87 16.67
N ILE A 105 -11.71 7.18 17.32
CA ILE A 105 -10.55 7.82 17.95
C ILE A 105 -9.65 8.47 16.89
N ASN A 106 -9.35 7.77 15.79
CA ASN A 106 -8.55 8.32 14.69
C ASN A 106 -9.20 9.55 14.04
N THR A 107 -10.53 9.59 13.95
CA THR A 107 -11.26 10.75 13.42
C THR A 107 -11.15 11.96 14.35
N ARG A 108 -11.19 11.73 15.67
CA ARG A 108 -11.14 12.80 16.67
C ARG A 108 -9.73 13.38 16.90
N TYR A 109 -8.72 12.52 16.95
CA TYR A 109 -7.35 12.92 17.34
C TYR A 109 -6.38 13.05 16.16
N GLY A 110 -6.79 12.66 14.96
CA GLY A 110 -6.00 12.74 13.74
C GLY A 110 -5.68 11.37 13.15
N LYS A 111 -5.47 11.34 11.83
CA LYS A 111 -5.17 10.12 11.09
C LYS A 111 -3.93 9.42 11.65
N ASN A 112 -4.00 8.09 11.79
CA ASN A 112 -2.94 7.23 12.32
C ASN A 112 -2.58 7.49 13.80
N THR A 113 -3.49 8.05 14.61
CA THR A 113 -3.28 8.16 16.07
C THR A 113 -3.20 6.78 16.71
N LEU A 114 -4.16 5.93 16.39
CA LEU A 114 -4.18 4.50 16.70
C LEU A 114 -3.97 3.72 15.41
N CYS A 115 -2.98 2.83 15.41
CA CYS A 115 -2.74 1.90 14.32
C CYS A 115 -2.34 0.54 14.90
N PHE A 116 -2.62 -0.53 14.16
CA PHE A 116 -2.14 -1.84 14.52
C PHE A 116 -0.61 -1.85 14.53
N ALA A 117 -0.01 -2.52 15.52
CA ALA A 117 1.45 -2.63 15.63
C ALA A 117 2.10 -3.21 14.35
N ALA A 118 1.38 -4.09 13.65
CA ALA A 118 1.81 -4.65 12.38
C ALA A 118 1.85 -3.64 11.22
N SER A 119 1.12 -2.52 11.31
CA SER A 119 1.04 -1.48 10.28
C SER A 119 2.04 -0.34 10.49
N LYS A 120 2.53 -0.18 11.73
CA LYS A 120 3.47 0.89 12.06
C LYS A 120 4.86 0.58 11.51
N LEU A 121 5.18 1.13 10.33
CA LEU A 121 6.57 1.42 9.99
C LEU A 121 7.12 2.39 11.04
N GLY A 122 8.40 2.26 11.40
CA GLY A 122 9.06 3.15 12.36
C GLY A 122 8.97 4.64 11.98
N LYS A 123 9.66 5.49 12.76
CA LYS A 123 9.67 6.96 12.58
C LYS A 123 9.96 7.44 11.15
N ASP A 124 10.55 6.57 10.33
CA ASP A 124 10.73 6.76 8.90
C ASP A 124 9.40 6.59 8.17
N THR A 125 8.67 7.70 8.09
CA THR A 125 7.66 7.92 7.06
C THR A 125 8.26 7.47 5.73
N TRP A 126 7.54 6.65 4.96
CA TRP A 126 8.01 6.20 3.65
C TRP A 126 8.31 7.41 2.75
N GLU A 127 9.56 7.86 2.76
CA GLU A 127 10.02 8.96 1.95
C GLU A 127 10.34 8.46 0.56
N MET A 128 9.84 9.15 -0.47
CA MET A 128 10.25 8.86 -1.82
C MET A 128 11.76 9.08 -1.93
N SER A 129 12.51 8.06 -2.37
CA SER A 129 13.93 8.22 -2.69
C SER A 129 14.07 9.19 -3.87
N ARG A 130 14.37 10.46 -3.57
CA ARG A 130 14.56 11.53 -4.56
C ARG A 130 15.98 11.59 -5.12
N ALA A 131 16.85 10.65 -4.75
CA ALA A 131 18.27 10.66 -5.14
C ALA A 131 18.55 10.62 -6.65
N ARG A 132 17.53 10.32 -7.48
CA ARG A 132 17.61 10.33 -8.95
C ARG A 132 16.50 11.16 -9.59
N LEU A 133 16.02 12.20 -8.92
CA LEU A 133 15.11 13.16 -9.54
C LEU A 133 15.89 13.99 -10.56
N SER A 134 15.41 14.04 -11.80
CA SER A 134 15.91 15.01 -12.78
C SER A 134 15.64 16.43 -12.27
N PRO A 135 16.53 17.40 -12.50
CA PRO A 135 16.27 18.80 -12.18
C PRO A 135 14.96 19.25 -12.85
N GLY A 136 14.18 20.09 -12.16
CA GLY A 136 12.87 20.55 -12.63
C GLY A 136 12.99 21.63 -13.70
N TYR A 137 13.57 21.32 -14.86
CA TYR A 137 13.87 22.31 -15.91
C TYR A 137 12.67 23.15 -16.37
N ILE A 138 11.46 22.57 -16.31
CA ILE A 138 10.21 23.24 -16.71
C ILE A 138 9.37 23.71 -15.51
N THR A 139 9.66 23.23 -14.30
CA THR A 139 8.84 23.49 -13.10
C THR A 139 9.52 24.34 -12.04
N CYS A 140 10.85 24.53 -12.12
CA CYS A 140 11.64 25.27 -11.15
C CYS A 140 12.71 26.10 -11.86
N TRP A 141 12.58 27.43 -11.78
CA TRP A 141 13.56 28.36 -12.37
C TRP A 141 14.98 28.22 -11.80
N LYS A 142 15.13 27.67 -10.58
CA LYS A 142 16.45 27.44 -9.96
C LYS A 142 17.21 26.26 -10.55
N ASP A 143 16.51 25.35 -11.22
CA ASP A 143 17.06 24.12 -11.77
C ASP A 143 17.44 24.27 -13.25
N LEU A 144 17.25 25.46 -13.84
CA LEU A 144 17.66 25.77 -15.20
C LEU A 144 19.19 25.78 -15.34
N PRO A 145 19.73 25.20 -16.41
CA PRO A 145 21.16 25.26 -16.68
C PRO A 145 21.57 26.72 -16.92
N ARG A 146 22.55 27.18 -16.14
CA ARG A 146 23.13 28.51 -16.32
C ARG A 146 24.17 28.46 -17.42
N ILE A 147 24.02 29.32 -18.41
CA ILE A 147 25.03 29.53 -19.45
C ILE A 147 26.20 30.26 -18.76
N GLY A 148 27.41 29.74 -18.89
CA GLY A 148 28.63 30.44 -18.47
C GLY A 148 28.84 31.73 -19.26
N PRO A 149 29.72 32.64 -18.83
CA PRO A 149 29.98 33.86 -19.58
C PRO A 149 30.35 33.50 -21.02
N LEU A 150 29.65 34.13 -21.97
CA LEU A 150 30.02 34.03 -23.38
C LEU A 150 31.47 34.51 -23.47
N LEU A 151 32.37 33.65 -23.95
CA LEU A 151 33.64 34.12 -24.46
C LEU A 151 33.26 35.04 -25.62
N GLU A 152 33.39 36.35 -25.40
CA GLU A 152 33.33 37.35 -26.46
C GLU A 152 34.51 37.07 -27.39
N GLU A 153 34.36 36.12 -28.30
CA GLU A 153 35.16 36.12 -29.51
C GLU A 153 34.69 37.33 -30.31
N ILE A 154 35.46 38.42 -30.18
CA ILE A 154 35.36 39.60 -31.02
C ILE A 154 35.61 39.12 -32.44
N VAL A 155 34.54 38.93 -33.21
CA VAL A 155 34.63 38.66 -34.63
C VAL A 155 35.04 39.97 -35.31
N PRO A 156 36.23 40.05 -35.96
CA PRO A 156 36.58 41.23 -36.71
C PRO A 156 35.68 41.29 -37.95
N PHE A 157 35.03 42.45 -38.14
CA PHE A 157 34.28 42.77 -39.36
C PHE A 157 35.15 42.72 -40.61
#